data_AF-A0A2D6RD00-F1
#
_entry.id   AF-A0A2D6RD00-F1
#
_cell.length_a   1.000
_cell.length_b   1.000
_cell.length_c   1.000
_cell.angle_alpha   90.00
_cell.angle_beta   90.00
_cell.angle_gamma   90.00
#
_symmetry.space_group_name_H-M   'P 1'
#
loop_
_entity.id
_entity.type
_entity.pdbx_description
1 polymer ?
#
loop_
_entity_poly.entity_id
_entity_poly.type
_entity_poly.pdbx_seq_one_letter_code
_entity_poly.pdbx_strand_id
1 'polypeptide(L)'
;MSEAVNQQLIDNISIILKKSLSADATLAALREEKKAGFAAIFKQDAGFKCTANTFQPYVEEIADDLLIWQKTPNETNLIPLVKKIEQLFTVLNNFENSYTD
;
A
#
# COMPACT_ATOMS: atom_id res chain seq x y z
N MET A 1 -1.52 -23.34 -10.44
CA MET A 1 -2.29 -22.42 -9.58
C MET A 1 -1.48 -21.20 -9.13
N SER A 2 -0.18 -21.31 -8.88
CA SER A 2 0.66 -20.19 -8.40
C SER A 2 0.87 -19.05 -9.40
N GLU A 3 0.93 -19.32 -10.70
CA GLU A 3 1.34 -18.33 -11.71
C GLU A 3 0.30 -17.24 -11.98
N ALA A 4 -0.98 -17.61 -12.11
CA ALA A 4 -2.07 -16.64 -12.26
C ALA A 4 -2.25 -15.76 -11.01
N VAL A 5 -2.12 -16.35 -9.82
CA VAL A 5 -2.15 -15.62 -8.54
C VAL A 5 -0.96 -14.66 -8.46
N ASN A 6 0.24 -15.12 -8.82
CA ASN A 6 1.44 -14.29 -8.82
C ASN A 6 1.28 -13.08 -9.75
N GLN A 7 0.81 -13.30 -10.98
CA GLN A 7 0.59 -12.21 -11.93
C GLN A 7 -0.42 -11.19 -11.41
N GLN A 8 -1.53 -11.66 -10.83
CA GLN A 8 -2.53 -10.79 -10.23
C GLN A 8 -1.95 -9.93 -9.10
N LEU A 9 -1.09 -10.50 -8.25
CA LEU A 9 -0.42 -9.76 -7.19
C LEU A 9 0.52 -8.69 -7.76
N ILE A 10 1.32 -9.03 -8.77
CA ILE A 10 2.23 -8.10 -9.45
C ILE A 10 1.45 -6.94 -10.07
N ASP A 11 0.36 -7.23 -10.77
CA ASP A 11 -0.47 -6.23 -11.43
C ASP A 11 -1.10 -5.28 -10.40
N ASN A 12 -1.64 -5.84 -9.32
CA ASN A 12 -2.22 -5.08 -8.22
C ASN A 12 -1.19 -4.16 -7.54
N ILE A 13 0.01 -4.67 -7.25
CA ILE A 13 1.09 -3.89 -6.63
C ILE A 13 1.58 -2.79 -7.58
N SER A 14 1.66 -3.06 -8.88
CA SER A 14 2.03 -2.06 -9.88
C SER A 14 1.04 -0.89 -9.95
N ILE A 15 -0.26 -1.17 -9.80
CA ILE A 15 -1.31 -0.14 -9.73
C ILE A 15 -1.18 0.65 -8.43
N ILE A 16 -1.01 -0.02 -7.29
CA ILE A 16 -0.78 0.62 -5.98
C ILE A 16 0.43 1.54 -6.04
N LEU A 17 1.55 1.09 -6.62
CA LEU A 17 2.77 1.89 -6.74
C LEU A 17 2.50 3.19 -7.48
N LYS A 18 1.86 3.13 -8.65
CA LYS A 18 1.52 4.35 -9.42
C LYS A 18 0.62 5.30 -8.63
N LYS A 19 -0.44 4.77 -7.99
CA LYS A 19 -1.37 5.57 -7.17
C LYS A 19 -0.67 6.19 -5.95
N SER A 20 0.21 5.43 -5.30
CA SER A 20 0.94 5.89 -4.11
C SER A 20 1.87 7.06 -4.41
N LEU A 21 2.54 7.08 -5.57
CA LEU A 21 3.39 8.19 -5.99
C LEU A 21 2.59 9.48 -6.14
N SER A 22 1.43 9.40 -6.81
CA SER A 22 0.53 10.55 -6.94
C SER A 22 0.00 11.00 -5.59
N ALA A 23 -0.40 10.05 -4.74
CA ALA A 23 -0.94 10.35 -3.43
C ALA A 23 0.11 11.02 -2.52
N ASP A 24 1.35 10.56 -2.56
CA ASP A 24 2.45 11.14 -1.78
C ASP A 24 2.80 12.56 -2.24
N ALA A 25 2.75 12.84 -3.55
CA ALA A 25 2.91 14.19 -4.08
C ALA A 25 1.78 15.12 -3.57
N THR A 26 0.53 14.68 -3.62
CA THR A 26 -0.61 15.44 -3.07
C THR A 26 -0.48 15.64 -1.56
N LEU A 27 -0.06 14.61 -0.82
CA LEU A 27 0.18 14.71 0.62
C LEU A 27 1.26 15.73 0.96
N ALA A 28 2.35 15.80 0.18
CA ALA A 28 3.38 16.80 0.36
C ALA A 28 2.80 18.23 0.21
N ALA A 29 2.01 18.47 -0.84
CA ALA A 29 1.34 19.76 -1.04
C ALA A 29 0.37 20.10 0.10
N LEU A 30 -0.47 19.16 0.54
CA LEU A 30 -1.40 19.36 1.66
C LEU A 30 -0.68 19.64 2.99
N ARG A 31 0.52 19.08 3.18
CA ARG A 31 1.36 19.34 4.36
C ARG A 31 1.94 20.74 4.37
N GLU A 32 2.39 21.21 3.21
CA GLU A 32 2.84 22.61 3.05
C GLU A 32 1.71 23.58 3.40
N GLU A 33 0.46 23.23 3.06
CA GLU A 33 -0.74 23.97 3.45
C GLU A 33 -1.21 23.74 4.91
N LYS A 34 -0.47 22.95 5.70
CA LYS A 34 -0.84 22.53 7.08
C LYS A 34 -2.20 21.82 7.20
N LYS A 35 -2.71 21.26 6.10
CA LYS A 35 -3.98 20.52 6.06
C LYS A 35 -3.82 19.01 6.36
N ALA A 36 -2.59 18.50 6.40
CA ALA A 36 -2.29 17.10 6.69
C ALA A 36 -1.31 16.96 7.89
N GLY A 37 -1.82 16.64 9.08
CA GLY A 37 -1.05 16.55 10.33
C GLY A 37 -0.90 15.14 10.92
N PHE A 38 -1.21 14.09 10.17
CA PHE A 38 -1.16 12.72 10.69
C PHE A 38 0.29 12.19 10.75
N ALA A 39 0.59 11.45 11.83
CA ALA A 39 1.91 10.87 12.06
C ALA A 39 2.17 9.59 11.24
N ALA A 40 1.12 8.89 10.83
CA ALA A 40 1.21 7.68 10.00
C ALA A 40 -0.05 7.51 9.14
N ILE A 41 0.11 6.91 7.94
CA ILE A 41 -1.01 6.55 7.05
C ILE A 41 -1.86 5.44 7.67
N PHE A 42 -1.20 4.41 8.21
CA PHE A 42 -1.84 3.28 8.85
C PHE A 42 -1.59 3.29 10.36
N LYS A 43 -2.56 2.77 11.10
CA LYS A 43 -2.41 2.46 12.52
C LYS A 43 -1.54 1.20 12.69
N GLN A 44 -0.95 1.04 13.87
CA GLN A 44 -0.08 -0.10 14.18
C GLN A 44 -0.81 -1.47 14.11
N ASP A 45 -2.14 -1.48 14.24
CA ASP A 45 -2.98 -2.67 14.14
C ASP A 45 -3.34 -3.04 12.68
N ALA A 46 -2.95 -2.24 11.69
CA ALA A 46 -3.23 -2.52 10.28
C ALA A 46 -2.47 -3.75 9.75
N GLY A 47 -1.44 -4.21 10.46
CA GLY A 47 -0.64 -5.39 10.08
C GLY A 47 0.59 -5.08 9.23
N PHE A 48 0.90 -3.81 9.03
CA PHE A 48 2.19 -3.35 8.50
C PHE A 48 3.25 -3.32 9.59
N LYS A 49 4.50 -3.59 9.21
CA LYS A 49 5.66 -3.50 10.11
C LYS A 49 6.22 -2.07 10.11
N CYS A 50 6.15 -1.39 8.98
CA CYS A 50 6.59 -0.01 8.86
C CYS A 50 5.55 0.95 9.43
N THR A 51 6.03 2.11 9.90
CA THR A 51 5.17 3.23 10.31
C THR A 51 5.69 4.46 9.61
N ALA A 52 4.97 4.86 8.57
CA ALA A 52 5.31 6.00 7.74
C ALA A 52 4.11 6.92 7.54
N ASN A 53 4.42 8.20 7.32
CA ASN A 53 3.43 9.21 7.02
C ASN A 53 3.26 9.39 5.49
N THR A 54 3.91 8.56 4.67
CA THR A 54 3.74 8.49 3.21
C THR A 54 3.36 7.07 2.82
N PHE A 55 2.83 6.89 1.62
CA PHE A 55 2.40 5.61 1.09
C PHE A 55 3.58 4.73 0.63
N GLN A 56 4.66 5.31 0.07
CA GLN A 56 5.79 4.52 -0.47
C GLN A 56 6.32 3.41 0.46
N PRO A 57 6.57 3.66 1.77
CA PRO A 57 7.16 2.62 2.64
C PRO A 57 6.24 1.41 2.84
N TYR A 58 4.92 1.60 2.73
CA TYR A 58 3.96 0.50 2.79
C TYR A 58 3.93 -0.29 1.49
N VAL A 59 4.15 0.36 0.34
CA VAL A 59 4.26 -0.31 -0.96
C VAL A 59 5.53 -1.14 -1.04
N GLU A 60 6.65 -0.61 -0.54
CA GLU A 60 7.92 -1.33 -0.45
C GLU A 60 7.77 -2.60 0.40
N GLU A 61 7.11 -2.49 1.57
CA GLU A 61 6.85 -3.66 2.42
C GLU A 61 6.02 -4.75 1.71
N ILE A 62 5.00 -4.37 0.95
CA ILE A 62 4.20 -5.32 0.16
C ILE A 62 5.02 -5.97 -0.96
N ALA A 63 5.90 -5.21 -1.62
CA ALA A 63 6.78 -5.74 -2.65
C ALA A 63 7.76 -6.76 -2.06
N ASP A 64 8.31 -6.50 -0.88
CA ASP A 64 9.16 -7.45 -0.16
C ASP A 64 8.39 -8.71 0.25
N ASP A 65 7.18 -8.56 0.79
CA ASP A 65 6.31 -9.68 1.15
C ASP A 65 5.96 -10.54 -0.09
N LEU A 66 5.74 -9.92 -1.25
CA LEU A 66 5.55 -10.63 -2.52
C LEU A 66 6.79 -11.44 -2.89
N LEU A 67 7.99 -10.86 -2.81
CA LEU A 67 9.24 -11.58 -3.12
C LEU A 67 9.45 -12.78 -2.19
N ILE A 68 9.13 -12.63 -0.90
CA ILE A 68 9.17 -13.73 0.07
C ILE A 68 8.18 -14.82 -0.32
N TRP A 69 6.94 -14.45 -0.65
CA TRP A 69 5.92 -15.39 -1.07
C TRP A 69 6.29 -16.11 -2.38
N GLN A 70 6.83 -15.41 -3.38
CA GLN A 70 7.28 -16.01 -4.63
C GLN A 70 8.37 -17.08 -4.42
N LYS A 71 9.28 -16.85 -3.47
CA LYS A 71 10.33 -17.82 -3.10
C LYS A 71 9.77 -19.02 -2.36
N THR A 72 8.76 -18.81 -1.51
CA THR A 72 8.13 -19.88 -0.71
C THR A 72 6.61 -19.72 -0.71
N PRO A 73 5.92 -20.13 -1.80
CA PRO A 73 4.48 -19.92 -1.92
C PRO A 73 3.71 -20.73 -0.87
N ASN A 74 3.04 -20.04 0.04
CA ASN A 74 2.20 -20.66 1.06
C ASN A 74 1.05 -19.73 1.47
N GLU A 75 -0.03 -20.30 1.98
CA GLU A 75 -1.23 -19.55 2.38
C GLU A 75 -0.99 -18.64 3.59
N THR A 76 -0.12 -19.06 4.52
CA THR A 76 0.23 -18.29 5.73
C THR A 76 0.81 -16.92 5.40
N ASN A 77 1.59 -16.81 4.33
CA ASN A 77 2.17 -15.56 3.83
C ASN A 77 1.26 -14.86 2.82
N LEU A 78 0.43 -15.61 2.07
CA LEU A 78 -0.48 -15.05 1.08
C LEU A 78 -1.60 -14.22 1.72
N ILE A 79 -2.22 -14.74 2.78
CA ILE A 79 -3.33 -14.08 3.48
C ILE A 79 -2.96 -12.67 3.96
N PRO A 80 -1.87 -12.47 4.73
CA PRO A 80 -1.48 -11.13 5.17
C PRO A 80 -1.08 -10.23 4.00
N LEU A 81 -0.41 -10.77 2.97
CA LEU A 81 -0.04 -10.01 1.76
C LEU A 81 -1.28 -9.43 1.05
N VAL A 82 -2.28 -10.27 0.78
CA VAL A 82 -3.53 -9.84 0.12
C VAL A 82 -4.28 -8.81 0.96
N LYS A 83 -4.33 -8.98 2.30
CA LYS A 83 -4.95 -8.00 3.20
C LYS A 83 -4.26 -6.63 3.15
N LYS A 84 -2.92 -6.60 3.11
CA LYS A 84 -2.17 -5.35 2.99
C LYS A 84 -2.45 -4.66 1.64
N ILE A 85 -2.50 -5.42 0.55
CA ILE A 85 -2.85 -4.93 -0.79
C ILE A 85 -4.24 -4.29 -0.78
N GLU A 86 -5.24 -4.99 -0.23
CA GLU A 86 -6.61 -4.50 -0.11
C GLU A 86 -6.67 -3.19 0.70
N GLN A 87 -6.04 -3.15 1.87
CA GLN A 87 -6.00 -1.95 2.71
C GLN A 87 -5.34 -0.76 1.99
N LEU A 88 -4.23 -0.97 1.29
CA LEU A 88 -3.58 0.08 0.52
C LEU A 88 -4.48 0.61 -0.60
N PHE A 89 -5.16 -0.27 -1.33
CA PHE A 89 -6.14 0.15 -2.32
C PHE A 89 -7.27 0.98 -1.71
N THR A 90 -7.86 0.52 -0.60
CA THR A 90 -8.96 1.24 0.05
C THR A 90 -8.51 2.63 0.50
N VAL A 91 -7.37 2.74 1.17
CA VAL A 91 -6.88 4.04 1.65
C VAL A 91 -6.48 4.96 0.50
N LEU A 92 -5.80 4.44 -0.53
CA LEU A 92 -5.46 5.25 -1.71
C LEU A 92 -6.70 5.76 -2.44
N ASN A 93 -7.72 4.91 -2.61
CA ASN A 93 -8.96 5.31 -3.26
C ASN A 93 -9.75 6.33 -2.42
N ASN A 94 -9.82 6.15 -1.10
CA ASN A 94 -10.45 7.11 -0.21
C ASN A 94 -9.69 8.43 -0.17
N PHE A 95 -8.35 8.37 -0.18
CA PHE A 95 -7.51 9.55 -0.25
C PHE A 95 -7.76 10.29 -1.55
N GLU A 96 -7.71 9.60 -2.69
CA GLU A 96 -8.02 10.15 -4.02
C GLU A 96 -9.37 10.88 -4.01
N ASN A 97 -10.44 10.21 -3.62
CA ASN A 97 -11.78 10.81 -3.57
C ASN A 97 -11.91 12.00 -2.61
N SER A 98 -11.09 12.07 -1.54
CA SER A 98 -11.21 13.12 -0.52
C SER A 98 -10.73 14.50 -0.95
N TYR A 99 -9.96 14.60 -2.04
CA TYR A 99 -9.46 15.88 -2.57
C TYR A 99 -9.92 16.17 -4.01
N THR A 100 -10.70 15.29 -4.64
CA THR A 100 -11.31 15.53 -5.96
C THR A 100 -12.72 16.12 -5.91
N ASP A 101 -13.26 16.42 -4.71
CA ASP A 101 -14.50 17.20 -4.48
C ASP A 101 -14.19 18.66 -4.12
#